data_AF-A0A960AKG2-F1
#
_entry.id   AF-A0A960AKG2-F1
#
_cell.length_a   1.000
_cell.length_b   1.000
_cell.length_c   1.000
_cell.angle_alpha   90.00
_cell.angle_beta   90.00
_cell.angle_gamma   90.00
#
_symmetry.space_group_name_H-M   'P 1'
#
loop_
_entity.id
_entity.type
_entity.pdbx_description
1 polymer ?
#
loop_
_entity_poly.entity_id
_entity_poly.type
_entity_poly.pdbx_seq_one_letter_code
_entity_poly.pdbx_strand_id
1 'polypeptide(L)'
;MRLIGVALVLVLAACSSASPPEPSPSPTAVPQALAPGAEWVLVAPASIPGDVTITFDADEVSGQAPVNSYFGPFTAAEDGSLTFGPLARTEMAGSPEVMRAEDEFFERMGRVTAFDADEVQLTLRTGGEMLLSFAQPDSPAVFGRTLVGLTVKKARAAATAEGYDFRVVSVDGVSKPVTMDYNPQRLNATVVDGVVTEVTVG
;
A
#
# COMPACT_ATOMS: atom_id res chain seq x y z
N MET A 1 30.56 -32.61 -81.61
CA MET A 1 29.75 -31.80 -80.66
C MET A 1 29.12 -32.79 -79.68
N ARG A 2 29.79 -33.14 -78.57
CA ARG A 2 29.72 -32.49 -77.25
C ARG A 2 28.29 -32.17 -76.82
N LEU A 3 27.74 -32.92 -75.86
CA LEU A 3 27.31 -32.40 -74.55
C LEU A 3 26.82 -33.55 -73.65
N ILE A 4 27.53 -33.70 -72.52
CA ILE A 4 27.26 -34.59 -71.39
C ILE A 4 26.29 -33.84 -70.49
N GLY A 5 25.12 -34.43 -70.18
CA GLY A 5 24.16 -33.88 -69.22
C GLY A 5 24.33 -34.55 -67.85
N VAL A 6 24.90 -33.82 -66.90
CA VAL A 6 25.09 -34.24 -65.50
C VAL A 6 23.73 -34.23 -64.78
N ALA A 7 23.34 -35.38 -64.23
CA ALA A 7 22.18 -35.50 -63.36
C ALA A 7 22.54 -35.09 -61.93
N LEU A 8 21.92 -34.01 -61.45
CA LEU A 8 22.06 -33.47 -60.10
C LEU A 8 21.17 -34.28 -59.13
N VAL A 9 21.78 -34.99 -58.19
CA VAL A 9 21.09 -35.68 -57.10
C VAL A 9 20.84 -34.69 -55.97
N LEU A 10 19.57 -34.44 -55.65
CA LEU A 10 19.11 -33.58 -54.56
C LEU A 10 18.87 -34.45 -53.31
N VAL A 11 19.70 -34.27 -52.29
CA VAL A 11 19.54 -34.93 -50.97
C VAL A 11 18.64 -34.05 -50.11
N LEU A 12 17.44 -34.55 -49.78
CA LEU A 12 16.53 -33.91 -48.83
C LEU A 12 17.00 -34.20 -47.40
N ALA A 13 17.53 -33.18 -46.73
CA ALA A 13 17.80 -33.20 -45.30
C ALA A 13 16.47 -33.16 -44.53
N ALA A 14 16.18 -34.22 -43.77
CA ALA A 14 15.04 -34.27 -42.86
C ALA A 14 15.36 -33.44 -41.61
N CYS A 15 14.83 -32.21 -41.53
CA CYS A 15 14.86 -31.42 -40.31
C CYS A 15 13.89 -32.00 -39.28
N SER A 16 14.44 -32.61 -38.23
CA SER A 16 13.72 -32.98 -37.01
C SER A 16 13.10 -31.73 -36.39
N SER A 17 11.77 -31.68 -36.29
CA SER A 17 11.06 -30.58 -35.64
C SER A 17 11.13 -30.76 -34.12
N ALA A 18 12.08 -30.07 -33.48
CA ALA A 18 12.06 -29.88 -32.04
C ALA A 18 10.93 -28.90 -31.70
N SER A 19 9.98 -29.33 -30.87
CA SER A 19 8.92 -28.46 -30.36
C SER A 19 9.53 -27.24 -29.64
N PRO A 20 8.96 -26.03 -29.81
CA PRO A 20 9.41 -24.86 -29.06
C PRO A 20 9.30 -25.15 -27.56
N PRO A 21 10.30 -24.79 -26.74
CA PRO A 21 10.12 -24.80 -25.29
C PRO A 21 8.93 -23.90 -24.95
N GLU A 22 8.00 -24.41 -24.15
CA GLU A 22 6.92 -23.60 -23.57
C GLU A 22 7.54 -22.35 -22.93
N PRO A 23 6.93 -21.16 -23.09
CA PRO A 23 7.44 -19.98 -22.43
C PRO A 23 7.45 -20.23 -20.92
N SER A 24 8.64 -20.23 -20.32
CA SER A 24 8.79 -20.17 -18.87
C SER A 24 7.89 -19.05 -18.35
N PRO A 25 7.07 -19.27 -17.29
CA PRO A 25 6.35 -18.17 -16.69
C PRO A 25 7.37 -17.13 -16.28
N SER A 26 7.29 -15.94 -16.88
CA SER A 26 8.03 -14.78 -16.39
C SER A 26 7.60 -14.55 -14.94
N PRO A 27 8.51 -14.14 -14.03
CA PRO A 27 8.09 -13.76 -12.69
C PRO A 27 6.94 -12.76 -12.84
N THR A 28 5.79 -13.07 -12.23
CA THR A 28 4.61 -12.22 -12.28
C THR A 28 5.04 -10.83 -11.84
N ALA A 29 4.96 -9.85 -12.74
CA ALA A 29 5.32 -8.48 -12.42
C ALA A 29 4.41 -7.99 -11.29
N VAL A 30 4.98 -7.26 -10.34
CA VAL A 30 4.23 -6.62 -9.26
C VAL A 30 3.19 -5.69 -9.88
N PRO A 31 1.91 -5.76 -9.46
CA PRO A 31 0.88 -4.87 -9.97
C PRO A 31 1.28 -3.40 -9.86
N GLN A 32 1.13 -2.63 -10.94
CA GLN A 32 1.56 -1.24 -10.98
C GLN A 32 0.83 -0.37 -9.95
N ALA A 33 -0.39 -0.74 -9.57
CA ALA A 33 -1.18 -0.06 -8.54
C ALA A 33 -0.53 -0.10 -7.15
N LEU A 34 0.36 -1.06 -6.87
CA LEU A 34 1.16 -1.08 -5.64
C LEU A 34 2.33 -0.09 -5.65
N ALA A 35 2.54 0.63 -6.77
CA ALA A 35 3.63 1.56 -7.00
C ALA A 35 5.00 0.97 -6.62
N PRO A 36 5.53 -0.01 -7.38
CA PRO A 36 6.77 -0.69 -7.02
C PRO A 36 7.94 0.28 -6.78
N GLY A 37 8.64 0.11 -5.65
CA GLY A 37 9.72 0.98 -5.18
C GLY A 37 9.28 2.30 -4.54
N ALA A 38 7.98 2.61 -4.52
CA ALA A 38 7.44 3.75 -3.78
C ALA A 38 7.11 3.34 -2.34
N GLU A 39 7.32 4.28 -1.42
CA GLU A 39 6.97 4.11 -0.01
C GLU A 39 5.52 4.55 0.25
N TRP A 40 4.79 3.75 1.00
CA TRP A 40 3.46 4.06 1.50
C TRP A 40 3.51 4.22 3.01
N VAL A 41 2.78 5.20 3.56
CA VAL A 41 2.74 5.50 4.99
C VAL A 41 1.38 5.14 5.58
N LEU A 42 1.37 4.43 6.71
CA LEU A 42 0.13 4.01 7.38
C LEU A 42 -0.65 5.22 7.89
N VAL A 43 -1.93 5.29 7.52
CA VAL A 43 -2.85 6.35 7.96
C VAL A 43 -4.01 5.82 8.82
N ALA A 44 -4.34 4.53 8.73
CA ALA A 44 -5.33 3.89 9.58
C ALA A 44 -5.02 2.41 9.82
N PRO A 45 -5.38 1.84 11.00
CA PRO A 45 -6.09 2.49 12.10
C PRO A 45 -5.20 3.38 12.98
N ALA A 46 -5.82 4.33 13.70
CA ALA A 46 -5.11 5.21 14.63
C ALA A 46 -4.56 4.48 15.88
N SER A 47 -4.98 3.23 16.13
CA SER A 47 -4.44 2.37 17.19
C SER A 47 -2.99 1.95 16.95
N ILE A 48 -2.49 2.08 15.73
CA ILE A 48 -1.11 1.77 15.35
C ILE A 48 -0.37 3.10 15.17
N PRO A 49 0.38 3.56 16.20
CA PRO A 49 1.09 4.82 16.14
C PRO A 49 2.42 4.69 15.37
N GLY A 50 3.02 5.84 15.07
CA GLY A 50 4.34 5.94 14.47
C GLY A 50 4.32 6.05 12.94
N ASP A 51 5.50 6.22 12.38
CA ASP A 51 5.74 6.35 10.94
C ASP A 51 5.89 4.95 10.34
N VAL A 52 4.80 4.20 10.37
CA VAL A 52 4.75 2.85 9.81
C VAL A 52 4.70 2.95 8.30
N THR A 53 5.58 2.20 7.62
CA THR A 53 5.72 2.23 6.17
C THR A 53 5.64 0.85 5.55
N ILE A 54 5.37 0.82 4.24
CA ILE A 54 5.40 -0.37 3.41
C ILE A 54 5.86 0.00 2.00
N THR A 55 6.76 -0.79 1.46
CA THR A 55 7.32 -0.66 0.11
C THR A 55 7.27 -2.03 -0.56
N PHE A 56 6.80 -2.07 -1.80
CA PHE A 56 6.76 -3.29 -2.61
C PHE A 56 7.87 -3.22 -3.66
N ASP A 57 8.81 -4.15 -3.61
CA ASP A 57 9.83 -4.36 -4.64
C ASP A 57 9.49 -5.62 -5.46
N ALA A 58 10.40 -6.06 -6.34
CA ALA A 58 10.14 -7.11 -7.32
C ALA A 58 9.53 -8.40 -6.73
N ASP A 59 10.06 -8.86 -5.60
CA ASP A 59 9.65 -10.11 -4.93
C ASP A 59 9.59 -9.99 -3.40
N GLU A 60 9.91 -8.81 -2.87
CA GLU A 60 9.98 -8.55 -1.43
C GLU A 60 9.12 -7.34 -1.06
N VAL A 61 8.41 -7.45 0.05
CA VAL A 61 7.83 -6.32 0.76
C VAL A 61 8.75 -5.94 1.89
N SER A 62 8.97 -4.65 2.13
CA SER A 62 9.75 -4.14 3.25
C SER A 62 9.09 -2.92 3.88
N GLY A 63 9.48 -2.57 5.11
CA GLY A 63 9.00 -1.34 5.73
C GLY A 63 9.42 -1.17 7.19
N GLN A 64 8.96 -0.07 7.78
CA GLN A 64 9.06 0.23 9.20
C GLN A 64 7.74 -0.09 9.89
N ALA A 65 7.73 -0.92 10.93
CA ALA A 65 6.60 -1.10 11.84
C ALA A 65 6.73 -0.12 13.03
N PRO A 66 5.82 -0.11 14.03
CA PRO A 66 5.93 0.85 15.14
C PRO A 66 7.25 0.81 15.91
N VAL A 67 7.93 -0.35 15.93
CA VAL A 67 9.22 -0.52 16.61
C VAL A 67 10.27 -1.06 15.65
N ASN A 68 9.98 -2.15 14.95
CA ASN A 68 10.95 -2.91 14.17
C ASN A 68 10.82 -2.64 12.67
N SER A 69 11.94 -2.75 11.95
CA SER A 69 11.86 -2.90 10.51
C SER A 69 11.51 -4.34 10.15
N TYR A 70 10.85 -4.53 9.01
CA TYR A 70 10.42 -5.83 8.54
C TYR A 70 10.64 -5.98 7.04
N PHE A 71 10.73 -7.23 6.61
CA PHE A 71 10.81 -7.60 5.20
C PHE A 71 10.35 -9.04 5.00
N GLY A 72 9.96 -9.38 3.78
CA GLY A 72 9.66 -10.76 3.41
C GLY A 72 8.97 -10.90 2.06
N PRO A 73 8.72 -12.13 1.62
CA PRO A 73 8.10 -12.39 0.34
C PRO A 73 6.62 -12.01 0.35
N PHE A 74 6.10 -11.63 -0.81
CA PHE A 74 4.67 -11.46 -1.03
C PHE A 74 4.25 -12.07 -2.37
N THR A 75 2.95 -12.19 -2.58
CA THR A 75 2.36 -12.53 -3.87
C THR A 75 1.21 -11.60 -4.11
N ALA A 76 1.22 -10.93 -5.25
CA ALA A 76 0.16 -10.04 -5.68
C ALA A 76 -0.20 -10.30 -7.15
N ALA A 77 -1.44 -10.01 -7.52
CA ALA A 77 -1.88 -10.07 -8.91
C ALA A 77 -2.77 -8.87 -9.27
N GLU A 78 -2.91 -8.64 -10.58
CA GLU A 78 -3.70 -7.54 -11.16
C GLU A 78 -5.20 -7.61 -10.83
N ASP A 79 -5.69 -8.75 -10.32
CA ASP A 79 -7.06 -8.92 -9.86
C ASP A 79 -7.32 -8.35 -8.45
N GLY A 80 -6.28 -7.77 -7.82
CA GLY A 80 -6.35 -7.21 -6.48
C GLY A 80 -6.07 -8.23 -5.37
N SER A 81 -5.67 -9.46 -5.69
CA SER A 81 -5.20 -10.41 -4.69
C SER A 81 -3.82 -10.00 -4.15
N LEU A 82 -3.64 -10.12 -2.83
CA LEU A 82 -2.37 -9.88 -2.15
C LEU A 82 -2.28 -10.75 -0.91
N THR A 83 -1.17 -11.48 -0.79
CA THR A 83 -0.85 -12.28 0.40
C THR A 83 0.61 -12.10 0.76
N PHE A 84 0.89 -11.97 2.04
CA PHE A 84 2.26 -11.95 2.56
C PHE A 84 2.70 -13.34 2.96
N GLY A 85 3.93 -13.70 2.61
CA GLY A 85 4.58 -14.90 3.14
C GLY A 85 5.16 -14.66 4.54
N PRO A 86 6.08 -15.52 5.00
CA PRO A 86 6.72 -15.34 6.30
C PRO A 86 7.52 -14.03 6.36
N LEU A 87 7.11 -13.09 7.21
CA LEU A 87 7.80 -11.83 7.41
C LEU A 87 8.89 -11.98 8.50
N ALA A 88 10.10 -11.54 8.18
CA ALA A 88 11.16 -11.31 9.14
C ALA A 88 11.05 -9.90 9.71
N ARG A 89 11.48 -9.71 10.97
CA ARG A 89 11.56 -8.40 11.62
C ARG A 89 12.80 -8.32 12.51
N THR A 90 13.29 -7.11 12.77
CA THR A 90 14.31 -6.89 13.81
C THR A 90 13.73 -7.17 15.21
N GLU A 91 14.59 -7.21 16.23
CA GLU A 91 14.20 -7.45 17.64
C GLU A 91 14.57 -6.28 18.57
N MET A 92 14.22 -5.05 18.16
CA MET A 92 14.29 -3.88 19.01
C MET A 92 13.15 -3.89 20.03
N ALA A 93 13.45 -3.42 21.24
CA ALA A 93 12.47 -3.29 22.31
C ALA A 93 11.87 -1.88 22.34
N GLY A 94 10.55 -1.80 22.49
CA GLY A 94 9.81 -0.58 22.74
C GLY A 94 9.11 -0.59 24.11
N SER A 95 8.32 0.45 24.39
CA SER A 95 7.40 0.41 25.53
C SER A 95 6.33 -0.69 25.33
N PRO A 96 5.73 -1.22 26.40
CA PRO A 96 4.68 -2.24 26.27
C PRO A 96 3.52 -1.83 25.35
N GLU A 97 3.21 -0.53 25.31
CA GLU A 97 2.16 0.02 24.46
C GLU A 97 2.48 -0.08 22.97
N VAL A 98 3.68 0.34 22.55
CA VAL A 98 4.08 0.31 21.14
C VAL A 98 4.39 -1.10 20.64
N MET A 99 4.88 -1.97 21.52
CA MET A 99 5.07 -3.40 21.20
C MET A 99 3.72 -4.08 20.93
N ARG A 100 2.67 -3.76 21.72
CA ARG A 100 1.32 -4.27 21.47
C ARG A 100 0.75 -3.78 20.13
N ALA A 101 0.99 -2.51 19.79
CA ALA A 101 0.57 -1.96 18.50
C ALA A 101 1.33 -2.59 17.32
N GLU A 102 2.60 -2.94 17.52
CA GLU A 102 3.38 -3.69 16.55
C GLU A 102 2.83 -5.11 16.33
N ASP A 103 2.46 -5.82 17.40
CA ASP A 103 1.82 -7.13 17.27
C ASP A 103 0.46 -7.00 16.54
N GLU A 104 -0.34 -5.97 16.85
CA GLU A 104 -1.59 -5.69 16.12
C GLU A 104 -1.33 -5.45 14.61
N PHE A 105 -0.26 -4.72 14.27
CA PHE A 105 0.14 -4.50 12.88
C PHE A 105 0.44 -5.82 12.15
N PHE A 106 1.27 -6.69 12.74
CA PHE A 106 1.62 -7.97 12.10
C PHE A 106 0.46 -8.97 12.08
N GLU A 107 -0.42 -8.97 13.08
CA GLU A 107 -1.67 -9.75 13.04
C GLU A 107 -2.55 -9.33 11.86
N ARG A 108 -2.68 -8.02 11.60
CA ARG A 108 -3.44 -7.51 10.45
C ARG A 108 -2.76 -7.88 9.13
N MET A 109 -1.45 -7.69 9.01
CA MET A 109 -0.68 -8.10 7.82
C MET A 109 -0.89 -9.58 7.50
N GLY A 110 -0.88 -10.46 8.51
CA GLY A 110 -1.11 -11.89 8.33
C GLY A 110 -2.52 -12.30 7.87
N ARG A 111 -3.50 -11.38 7.91
CA ARG A 111 -4.88 -11.62 7.45
C ARG A 111 -5.16 -11.06 6.05
N VAL A 112 -4.24 -10.30 5.48
CA VAL A 112 -4.42 -9.65 4.17
C VAL A 112 -4.59 -10.72 3.10
N THR A 113 -5.66 -10.58 2.31
CA THR A 113 -5.95 -11.44 1.16
C THR A 113 -6.17 -10.65 -0.13
N ALA A 114 -6.42 -9.35 0.00
CA ALA A 114 -6.63 -8.47 -1.13
C ALA A 114 -6.17 -7.04 -0.81
N PHE A 115 -5.95 -6.28 -1.88
CA PHE A 115 -5.68 -4.86 -1.83
C PHE A 115 -6.66 -4.08 -2.72
N ASP A 116 -6.71 -2.78 -2.49
CA ASP A 116 -7.30 -1.80 -3.38
C ASP A 116 -6.37 -0.58 -3.36
N ALA A 117 -5.91 -0.12 -4.51
CA ALA A 117 -4.92 0.94 -4.58
C ALA A 117 -5.19 1.88 -5.77
N ASP A 118 -5.01 3.16 -5.51
CA ASP A 118 -4.99 4.23 -6.52
C ASP A 118 -3.68 5.02 -6.43
N GLU A 119 -3.64 6.22 -7.02
CA GLU A 119 -2.42 7.05 -7.03
C GLU A 119 -2.01 7.57 -5.65
N VAL A 120 -2.92 7.66 -4.68
CA VAL A 120 -2.70 8.33 -3.39
C VAL A 120 -2.97 7.44 -2.17
N GLN A 121 -3.73 6.37 -2.33
CA GLN A 121 -4.17 5.50 -1.25
C GLN A 121 -3.98 4.02 -1.59
N LEU A 122 -3.52 3.26 -0.60
CA LEU A 122 -3.43 1.80 -0.61
C LEU A 122 -4.22 1.25 0.57
N THR A 123 -5.20 0.41 0.29
CA THR A 123 -6.01 -0.27 1.30
C THR A 123 -5.73 -1.76 1.28
N LEU A 124 -5.30 -2.29 2.41
CA LEU A 124 -5.16 -3.74 2.62
C LEU A 124 -6.39 -4.27 3.32
N ARG A 125 -6.94 -5.37 2.82
CA ARG A 125 -8.25 -5.88 3.25
C ARG A 125 -8.31 -7.40 3.28
N THR A 126 -9.34 -7.89 3.95
CA THR A 126 -9.71 -9.31 3.91
C THR A 126 -11.22 -9.44 3.75
N GLY A 127 -11.64 -10.02 2.64
CA GLY A 127 -13.04 -9.96 2.20
C GLY A 127 -13.53 -8.50 2.10
N GLY A 128 -14.53 -8.14 2.90
CA GLY A 128 -15.08 -6.79 3.01
C GLY A 128 -14.55 -5.94 4.16
N GLU A 129 -13.61 -6.47 4.97
CA GLU A 129 -13.01 -5.74 6.10
C GLU A 129 -11.74 -5.01 5.65
N MET A 130 -11.67 -3.69 5.90
CA MET A 130 -10.42 -2.94 5.79
C MET A 130 -9.55 -3.24 7.02
N LEU A 131 -8.32 -3.68 6.77
CA LEU A 131 -7.36 -4.04 7.80
C LEU A 131 -6.40 -2.90 8.10
N LEU A 132 -5.82 -2.32 7.05
CA LEU A 132 -4.83 -1.25 7.08
C LEU A 132 -5.09 -0.31 5.89
N SER A 133 -4.94 0.99 6.11
CA SER A 133 -4.95 1.98 5.04
C SER A 133 -3.64 2.75 5.09
N PHE A 134 -2.99 2.85 3.95
CA PHE A 134 -1.78 3.62 3.71
C PHE A 134 -2.07 4.72 2.69
N ALA A 135 -1.21 5.74 2.67
CA ALA A 135 -1.26 6.80 1.69
C ALA A 135 0.15 7.25 1.29
N GLN A 136 0.26 7.96 0.18
CA GLN A 136 1.53 8.55 -0.26
C GLN A 136 2.09 9.51 0.81
N PRO A 137 3.42 9.59 1.01
CA PRO A 137 4.05 10.39 2.06
C PRO A 137 3.63 11.86 2.06
N ASP A 138 3.48 12.46 0.88
CA ASP A 138 3.11 13.87 0.71
C ASP A 138 1.59 14.09 0.61
N SER A 139 0.78 13.07 0.92
CA SER A 139 -0.67 13.14 0.80
C SER A 139 -1.33 13.95 1.94
N PRO A 140 -2.54 14.51 1.71
CA PRO A 140 -3.32 15.16 2.77
C PRO A 140 -3.63 14.22 3.93
N ALA A 141 -3.76 12.91 3.68
CA ALA A 141 -4.02 11.91 4.71
C ALA A 141 -2.85 11.78 5.70
N VAL A 142 -1.61 11.72 5.19
CA VAL A 142 -0.40 11.68 6.03
C VAL A 142 -0.25 12.98 6.80
N PHE A 143 -0.42 14.13 6.13
CA PHE A 143 -0.40 15.43 6.81
C PHE A 143 -1.47 15.51 7.93
N GLY A 144 -2.68 15.01 7.68
CA GLY A 144 -3.78 14.98 8.63
C GLY A 144 -3.44 14.31 9.97
N ARG A 145 -2.58 13.27 9.96
CA ARG A 145 -2.12 12.60 11.19
C ARG A 145 -1.37 13.54 12.12
N THR A 146 -0.62 14.50 11.58
CA THR A 146 0.14 15.49 12.36
C THR A 146 -0.77 16.43 13.16
N LEU A 147 -2.05 16.50 12.79
CA LEU A 147 -3.04 17.34 13.46
C LEU A 147 -3.69 16.64 14.66
N VAL A 148 -3.57 15.32 14.78
CA VAL A 148 -4.11 14.54 15.90
C VAL A 148 -3.40 14.95 17.19
N GLY A 149 -4.17 15.15 18.27
CA GLY A 149 -3.69 15.66 19.55
C GLY A 149 -3.56 17.19 19.63
N LEU A 150 -3.73 17.91 18.52
CA LEU A 150 -3.77 19.38 18.54
C LEU A 150 -5.16 19.90 18.94
N THR A 151 -5.18 21.10 19.53
CA THR A 151 -6.44 21.83 19.69
C THR A 151 -6.99 22.23 18.33
N VAL A 152 -8.31 22.32 18.19
CA VAL A 152 -8.97 22.72 16.93
C VAL A 152 -8.39 24.01 16.34
N LYS A 153 -8.03 24.98 17.20
CA LYS A 153 -7.43 26.25 16.77
C LYS A 153 -6.05 26.03 16.11
N LYS A 154 -5.20 25.19 16.70
CA LYS A 154 -3.87 24.90 16.17
C LYS A 154 -3.96 24.05 14.90
N ALA A 155 -4.79 23.01 14.91
CA ALA A 155 -5.00 22.13 13.75
C ALA A 155 -5.49 22.91 12.53
N ARG A 156 -6.49 23.78 12.71
CA ARG A 156 -7.00 24.64 11.63
C ARG A 156 -5.92 25.57 11.07
N ALA A 157 -5.11 26.18 11.94
CA ALA A 157 -4.04 27.08 11.51
C ALA A 157 -2.97 26.33 10.69
N ALA A 158 -2.56 25.14 11.13
CA ALA A 158 -1.62 24.29 10.41
C ALA A 158 -2.16 23.85 9.04
N ALA A 159 -3.41 23.35 9.00
CA ALA A 159 -4.05 22.97 7.75
C ALA A 159 -4.14 24.14 6.76
N THR A 160 -4.54 25.32 7.22
CA THR A 160 -4.64 26.51 6.36
C THR A 160 -3.28 26.95 5.82
N ALA A 161 -2.21 26.79 6.61
CA ALA A 161 -0.86 27.15 6.18
C ALA A 161 -0.37 26.26 5.01
N GLU A 162 -0.77 24.99 5.01
CA GLU A 162 -0.50 24.04 3.92
C GLU A 162 -1.55 24.08 2.80
N GLY A 163 -2.50 25.02 2.85
CA GLY A 163 -3.52 25.19 1.81
C GLY A 163 -4.67 24.18 1.87
N TYR A 164 -4.82 23.45 2.97
CA TYR A 164 -5.92 22.49 3.17
C TYR A 164 -7.17 23.13 3.80
N ASP A 165 -8.34 22.69 3.34
CA ASP A 165 -9.61 23.00 3.97
C ASP A 165 -9.78 22.19 5.25
N PHE A 166 -9.98 22.84 6.40
CA PHE A 166 -10.18 22.15 7.68
C PHE A 166 -11.65 22.21 8.13
N ARG A 167 -12.32 21.05 8.16
CA ARG A 167 -13.73 20.92 8.54
C ARG A 167 -13.87 20.01 9.75
N VAL A 168 -14.55 20.48 10.80
CA VAL A 168 -14.91 19.62 11.94
C VAL A 168 -16.21 18.91 11.58
N VAL A 169 -16.18 17.58 11.53
CA VAL A 169 -17.33 16.74 11.15
C VAL A 169 -17.98 16.04 12.33
N SER A 170 -17.28 15.94 13.46
CA SER A 170 -17.80 15.37 14.70
C SER A 170 -17.22 16.08 15.91
N VAL A 171 -18.04 16.32 16.94
CA VAL A 171 -17.62 16.91 18.22
C VAL A 171 -18.25 16.11 19.35
N ASP A 172 -17.43 15.57 20.25
CA ASP A 172 -17.82 14.80 21.43
C ASP A 172 -18.76 13.63 21.07
N GLY A 173 -18.44 12.95 19.96
CA GLY A 173 -19.23 11.85 19.41
C GLY A 173 -20.49 12.26 18.65
N VAL A 174 -20.80 13.56 18.55
CA VAL A 174 -21.95 14.08 17.82
C VAL A 174 -21.51 14.54 16.43
N SER A 175 -21.95 13.80 15.40
CA SER A 175 -21.76 14.19 14.00
C SER A 175 -22.45 15.51 13.68
N LYS A 176 -21.74 16.39 12.97
CA LYS A 176 -22.31 17.63 12.43
C LYS A 176 -22.99 17.34 11.09
N PRO A 177 -24.08 18.05 10.75
CA PRO A 177 -24.67 17.95 9.43
C PRO A 177 -23.67 18.47 8.40
N VAL A 178 -23.25 17.59 7.49
CA VAL A 178 -22.32 17.90 6.41
C VAL A 178 -22.87 17.38 5.09
N THR A 179 -22.56 18.10 4.01
CA THR A 179 -22.77 17.59 2.66
C THR A 179 -21.66 16.58 2.32
N MET A 180 -22.04 15.52 1.60
CA MET A 180 -21.15 14.43 1.18
C MET A 180 -20.51 14.73 -0.18
N ASP A 181 -20.08 15.97 -0.40
CA ASP A 181 -19.31 16.39 -1.57
C ASP A 181 -17.85 16.01 -1.37
N TYR A 182 -17.28 15.09 -2.15
CA TYR A 182 -15.88 14.72 -1.98
C TYR A 182 -14.93 15.87 -2.36
N ASN A 183 -14.03 16.26 -1.46
CA ASN A 183 -12.94 17.20 -1.72
C ASN A 183 -11.60 16.62 -1.23
N PRO A 184 -10.66 16.26 -2.14
CA PRO A 184 -9.39 15.66 -1.76
C PRO A 184 -8.46 16.62 -0.99
N GLN A 185 -8.72 17.94 -1.03
CA GLN A 185 -7.98 18.95 -0.26
C GLN A 185 -8.60 19.24 1.11
N ARG A 186 -9.68 18.53 1.49
CA ARG A 186 -10.38 18.76 2.75
C ARG A 186 -10.04 17.71 3.80
N LEU A 187 -9.60 18.21 4.95
CA LEU A 187 -9.33 17.46 6.17
C LEU A 187 -10.56 17.54 7.08
N ASN A 188 -11.24 16.41 7.22
CA ASN A 188 -12.35 16.21 8.12
C ASN A 188 -11.83 15.77 9.49
N ALA A 189 -12.06 16.58 10.52
CA ALA A 189 -11.62 16.30 11.88
C ALA A 189 -12.76 15.82 12.78
N THR A 190 -12.50 14.77 13.55
CA THR A 190 -13.26 14.40 14.74
C THR A 190 -12.61 15.03 15.95
N VAL A 191 -13.42 15.64 16.82
CA VAL A 191 -12.96 16.39 17.98
C VAL A 191 -13.60 15.82 19.24
N VAL A 192 -12.80 15.63 20.28
CA VAL A 192 -13.27 15.29 21.64
C VAL A 192 -12.60 16.25 22.62
N ASP A 193 -13.38 16.87 23.50
CA ASP A 193 -12.90 17.84 24.50
C ASP A 193 -12.05 18.98 23.89
N GLY A 194 -12.39 19.41 22.67
CA GLY A 194 -11.69 20.47 21.94
C GLY A 194 -10.35 20.07 21.31
N VAL A 195 -10.01 18.77 21.35
CA VAL A 195 -8.80 18.18 20.76
C VAL A 195 -9.16 17.31 19.57
N VAL A 196 -8.37 17.37 18.50
CA VAL A 196 -8.55 16.51 17.33
C VAL A 196 -8.12 15.09 17.68
N THR A 197 -9.01 14.12 17.51
CA THR A 197 -8.75 12.70 17.80
C THR A 197 -8.61 11.86 16.54
N GLU A 198 -9.12 12.35 15.41
CA GLU A 198 -9.05 11.66 14.11
C GLU A 198 -9.13 12.69 12.99
N VAL A 199 -8.41 12.42 11.90
CA VAL A 199 -8.50 13.20 10.66
C VAL A 199 -8.66 12.24 9.49
N THR A 200 -9.63 12.53 8.62
CA THR A 200 -9.87 11.81 7.37
C THR A 200 -9.89 12.80 6.21
N VAL A 201 -9.63 12.32 4.99
CA VAL A 201 -9.75 13.13 3.78
C VAL A 201 -11.15 12.95 3.20
N GLY A 202 -11.83 14.04 2.84
CA GLY A 202 -13.12 13.94 2.14
C GLY A 202 -13.94 15.20 2.10
#